data_AF-A0A8T6S9C5-F1
#
_entry.id   AF-A0A8T6S9C5-F1
#
_cell.length_a   1.000
_cell.length_b   1.000
_cell.length_c   1.000
_cell.angle_alpha   90.00
_cell.angle_beta   90.00
_cell.angle_gamma   90.00
#
_symmetry.space_group_name_H-M   'P 1'
#
loop_
_entity.id
_entity.type
_entity.pdbx_description
1 polymer ?
#
loop_
_entity_poly.entity_id
_entity_poly.type
_entity_poly.pdbx_seq_one_letter_code
_entity_poly.pdbx_strand_id
1 'polypeptide(L)' 'EKWLEGLAPHEPIEQYDHNNTGEDNADAHLKRQVMGREVVVAITNGELDFGPWEQIFYGEFDGRRPKRVLVKIIGE' A
#
# COMPACT_ATOMS: atom_id res chain seq x y z
N GLU A 1 -7.89 7.19 -4.97
CA GLU A 1 -9.13 6.60 -4.41
C GLU A 1 -10.09 6.13 -5.50
N LYS A 2 -10.80 7.02 -6.22
CA LYS A 2 -11.78 6.64 -7.26
C LYS A 2 -11.27 5.60 -8.29
N TRP A 3 -10.03 5.73 -8.74
CA TRP A 3 -9.44 4.79 -9.69
C TRP A 3 -9.22 3.40 -9.10
N LEU A 4 -8.77 3.32 -7.84
CA LEU A 4 -8.59 2.03 -7.15
C LEU A 4 -9.93 1.37 -6.87
N GLU A 5 -10.97 2.12 -6.50
CA GLU A 5 -12.34 1.58 -6.39
C GLU A 5 -12.86 1.03 -7.72
N GLY A 6 -12.50 1.65 -8.85
CA GLY A 6 -12.86 1.13 -10.17
C GLY A 6 -12.17 -0.19 -10.54
N LEU A 7 -11.01 -0.49 -9.95
CA LEU A 7 -10.23 -1.71 -10.22
C LEU A 7 -10.47 -2.82 -9.19
N ALA A 8 -10.59 -2.44 -7.93
CA ALA A 8 -10.75 -3.31 -6.78
C ALA A 8 -11.76 -2.66 -5.81
N PRO A 9 -13.07 -2.70 -6.14
CA PRO A 9 -14.10 -2.06 -5.34
C PRO A 9 -14.22 -2.72 -3.97
N HIS A 10 -14.54 -1.94 -2.94
CA HIS A 10 -14.86 -2.51 -1.62
C HIS A 10 -16.18 -3.31 -1.67
N GLU A 11 -17.24 -2.69 -2.21
CA GLU A 11 -18.59 -3.28 -2.28
C GLU A 11 -18.93 -3.80 -3.69
N PRO A 12 -19.79 -4.82 -3.81
CA PRO A 12 -20.35 -5.65 -2.74
C PRO A 12 -19.31 -6.57 -2.07
N ILE A 13 -19.21 -6.60 -0.73
CA ILE A 13 -18.18 -7.39 -0.03
C ILE A 13 -18.27 -8.91 -0.28
N GLU A 14 -19.46 -9.43 -0.60
CA GLU A 14 -19.70 -10.84 -0.89
C GLU A 14 -19.11 -11.31 -2.23
N GLN A 15 -18.63 -10.39 -3.08
CA GLN A 15 -17.98 -10.75 -4.33
C GLN A 15 -16.62 -11.43 -4.12
N TYR A 16 -16.07 -11.38 -2.90
CA TYR A 16 -14.76 -11.90 -2.56
C TYR A 16 -14.84 -13.07 -1.60
N ASP A 17 -14.37 -14.24 -2.02
CA ASP A 17 -14.36 -15.45 -1.18
C ASP A 17 -13.56 -15.29 0.11
N HIS A 18 -12.54 -14.42 0.12
CA HIS A 18 -11.76 -14.09 1.32
C HIS A 18 -12.65 -13.56 2.47
N ASN A 19 -13.71 -12.82 2.14
CA ASN A 19 -14.61 -12.25 3.14
C ASN A 19 -15.57 -13.29 3.75
N ASN A 20 -15.66 -14.51 3.19
CA ASN A 20 -16.51 -15.59 3.73
C ASN A 20 -16.09 -16.06 5.13
N THR A 21 -14.95 -15.60 5.65
CA THR A 21 -14.52 -15.85 7.03
C THR A 21 -15.02 -14.82 8.04
N GLY A 22 -15.83 -13.85 7.62
CA GLY A 22 -16.38 -12.77 8.46
C GLY A 22 -15.59 -11.46 8.44
N GLU A 23 -14.57 -11.36 7.58
CA GLU A 23 -13.83 -10.12 7.30
C GLU A 23 -14.48 -9.37 6.13
N ASP A 24 -14.11 -8.11 5.91
CA ASP A 24 -14.60 -7.26 4.81
C ASP A 24 -13.49 -6.63 3.96
N ASN A 25 -12.23 -7.01 4.21
CA ASN A 25 -11.04 -6.31 3.71
C ASN A 25 -10.37 -6.93 2.48
N ALA A 26 -11.05 -7.84 1.77
CA ALA A 26 -10.51 -8.46 0.56
C ALA A 26 -10.02 -7.43 -0.47
N ASP A 27 -10.75 -6.33 -0.65
CA ASP A 27 -10.37 -5.25 -1.57
C ASP A 27 -9.05 -4.60 -1.18
N ALA A 28 -8.76 -4.46 0.12
CA ALA A 28 -7.52 -3.87 0.61
C ALA A 28 -6.29 -4.71 0.22
N HIS A 29 -6.43 -6.04 0.19
CA HIS A 29 -5.40 -6.96 -0.32
C HIS A 29 -5.15 -6.76 -1.82
N LEU A 30 -6.18 -6.50 -2.61
CA LEU A 30 -6.06 -6.23 -4.04
C LEU A 30 -5.49 -4.83 -4.31
N LYS A 31 -6.00 -3.80 -3.65
CA LYS A 31 -5.53 -2.41 -3.73
C LYS A 31 -4.04 -2.31 -3.42
N ARG A 32 -3.56 -2.95 -2.34
CA ARG A 32 -2.12 -2.94 -2.02
C ARG A 32 -1.29 -3.67 -3.07
N GLN A 33 -1.84 -4.71 -3.71
CA GLN A 33 -1.13 -5.46 -4.75
C GLN A 33 -0.92 -4.60 -6.01
N VAL A 34 -1.88 -3.72 -6.33
CA VAL A 34 -1.78 -2.74 -7.42
C VAL A 34 -0.79 -1.61 -7.06
N MET A 35 -0.86 -1.08 -5.85
CA MET A 35 -0.03 0.07 -5.44
C MET A 35 1.42 -0.29 -5.12
N GLY A 36 1.70 -1.56 -4.83
CA GLY A 36 3.02 -2.05 -4.43
C GLY A 36 3.21 -2.08 -2.91
N ARG A 37 3.98 -3.07 -2.45
CA ARG A 37 4.30 -3.25 -1.02
C ARG A 37 5.38 -2.30 -0.54
N GLU A 38 6.35 -2.01 -1.39
CA GLU A 38 7.61 -1.39 -1.01
C GLU A 38 8.19 -0.55 -2.13
N VAL A 39 9.11 0.33 -1.76
CA VAL A 39 9.95 1.09 -2.67
C VAL A 39 11.41 0.91 -2.25
N VAL A 40 12.30 0.99 -3.23
CA VAL A 40 13.74 1.09 -3.01
C VAL A 40 14.17 2.47 -3.50
N VAL A 41 14.88 3.20 -2.65
CA VAL A 41 15.34 4.56 -2.92
C VAL A 41 16.85 4.58 -2.76
N ALA A 42 17.56 5.15 -3.73
CA ALA A 42 19.00 5.35 -3.65
C ALA A 42 19.33 6.44 -2.61
N ILE A 43 20.49 6.29 -1.97
CA ILE A 43 21.04 7.33 -1.09
C ILE A 43 22.36 7.79 -1.71
N THR A 44 22.42 9.09 -2.04
CA THR A 44 23.58 9.71 -2.67
C THR A 44 24.03 10.87 -1.80
N ASN A 45 25.29 10.89 -1.37
CA ASN A 45 25.86 11.89 -0.46
C ASN A 45 25.07 12.07 0.86
N GLY A 46 24.48 10.99 1.40
CA GLY A 46 23.73 11.01 2.65
C GLY A 46 22.28 11.49 2.53
N GLU A 47 21.79 11.76 1.32
CA GLU A 47 20.42 12.20 1.05
C GLU A 47 19.64 11.18 0.21
N LEU A 48 18.32 11.13 0.39
CA LEU A 48 17.44 10.34 -0.48
C LEU A 48 17.48 10.96 -1.89
N ASP A 49 17.90 10.17 -2.86
CA ASP A 49 18.12 10.63 -4.24
C ASP A 49 16.79 10.65 -5.01
N PHE A 50 15.99 11.68 -4.71
CA PHE A 50 14.68 11.89 -5.32
C PHE A 50 14.73 12.84 -6.51
N GLY A 51 13.91 12.54 -7.52
CA GLY A 51 13.47 13.51 -8.50
C GLY A 51 12.58 14.61 -7.87
N PRO A 52 12.38 15.74 -8.56
CA PRO A 52 11.71 16.92 -8.01
C PRO A 52 10.25 16.71 -7.58
N TRP A 53 9.62 15.61 -8.00
CA TRP A 53 8.21 15.29 -7.74
C TRP A 53 8.01 13.94 -7.03
N GLU A 54 9.09 13.26 -6.66
CA GLU A 54 8.99 11.96 -5.99
C GLU A 54 8.69 12.14 -4.51
N GLN A 55 7.78 11.31 -3.99
CA GLN A 55 7.34 11.31 -2.61
C GLN A 55 7.04 9.86 -2.20
N ILE A 56 7.33 9.52 -0.94
CA ILE A 56 6.96 8.23 -0.36
C ILE A 56 5.64 8.38 0.38
N PHE A 57 4.69 7.48 0.09
CA PHE A 57 3.41 7.40 0.78
C PHE A 57 3.24 6.05 1.48
N TYR A 58 2.61 6.09 2.65
CA TYR A 58 1.99 4.90 3.24
C TYR A 58 0.54 4.81 2.73
N GLY A 59 0.29 3.92 1.76
CA GLY A 59 -1.05 3.63 1.26
C GLY A 59 -1.81 2.73 2.22
N GLU A 60 -2.67 3.30 3.05
CA GLU A 60 -3.55 2.55 3.96
C GLU A 60 -4.89 2.23 3.28
N PHE A 61 -5.29 0.97 3.31
CA PHE A 61 -6.52 0.47 2.66
C PHE A 61 -7.44 -0.33 3.59
N ASP A 62 -7.00 -0.64 4.81
CA ASP A 62 -7.77 -1.31 5.87
C ASP A 62 -7.23 -0.85 7.24
N GLY A 63 -7.61 0.39 7.60
CA GLY A 63 -7.03 1.15 8.69
C GLY A 63 -7.75 1.01 10.04
N ARG A 64 -7.73 2.08 10.85
CA ARG A 64 -8.37 2.16 12.19
C ARG A 64 -7.84 1.15 13.22
N ARG A 65 -6.66 0.60 12.97
CA ARG A 65 -5.91 -0.29 13.88
C ARG A 65 -4.41 0.01 13.78
N PRO A 66 -3.61 -0.24 14.82
CA PRO A 66 -2.16 -0.04 14.76
C PRO A 66 -1.51 -0.92 13.70
N LYS A 67 -0.79 -0.29 12.76
CA LYS A 67 -0.03 -0.95 11.67
C LYS A 67 1.38 -0.37 11.62
N ARG A 68 2.26 -0.99 10.84
CA ARG A 68 3.71 -0.71 10.84
C ARG A 68 4.24 -0.61 9.42
N VAL A 69 5.26 0.23 9.26
CA VAL A 69 6.13 0.28 8.08
C VAL A 69 7.55 -0.03 8.55
N LEU A 70 8.34 -0.70 7.72
CA LEU A 70 9.75 -0.97 7.98
C LEU A 70 10.60 -0.13 7.04
N VAL A 71 11.61 0.55 7.60
CA VAL A 71 12.69 1.19 6.83
C VAL A 71 13.98 0.45 7.13
N LYS A 72 14.70 0.03 6.09
CA LYS A 72 15.98 -0.66 6.21
C LYS A 72 16.97 -0.02 5.25
N ILE A 73 18.11 0.42 5.79
CA ILE A 73 19.20 1.04 5.03
C ILE A 73 20.42 0.13 5.12
N ILE A 74 21.10 -0.05 3.99
CA ILE A 74 22.38 -0.75 3.86
C ILE A 74 23.29 0.12 3.00
N GLY A 75 24.57 0.18 3.33
CA GLY A 75 25.54 1.04 2.65
C GLY A 75 26.72 1.38 3.55
N GLU A 76 27.67 2.14 3.00
CA GLU A 76 28.80 2.76 3.72
C GLU A 76 28.66 4.29 3.69
#